data_AF-A0A661F3P2-F1
#
_entry.id   AF-A0A661F3P2-F1
#
_cell.length_a   1.000
_cell.length_b   1.000
_cell.length_c   1.000
_cell.angle_alpha   90.00
_cell.angle_beta   90.00
_cell.angle_gamma   90.00
#
_symmetry.space_group_name_H-M   'P 1'
#
loop_
_entity.id
_entity.type
_entity.pdbx_description
1 polymer ?
#
loop_
_entity_poly.entity_id
_entity_poly.type
_entity_poly.pdbx_seq_one_letter_code
_entity_poly.pdbx_strand_id
1 'polypeptide(L)'
;MDAISDENISQLGLTWYYDLPHKRGVEATPLIADGVMYTTGSWSLVFALDARSGDLLWQYDPKVPREYAVNACCDVVNRGVA
;
A
#
# COMPACT_ATOMS: atom_id res chain seq x y z
N MET A 1 14.91 4.47 17.78
CA MET A 1 13.57 4.58 17.13
C MET A 1 12.57 4.46 18.27
N ASP A 2 12.43 5.51 19.08
CA ASP A 2 11.87 5.32 20.44
C ASP A 2 10.84 6.42 20.79
N ALA A 3 10.32 7.09 19.76
CA ALA A 3 9.25 8.09 19.94
C ALA A 3 7.90 7.46 20.33
N ILE A 4 7.71 6.17 20.03
CA ILE A 4 6.53 5.38 20.38
C ILE A 4 7.01 4.20 21.24
N SER A 5 6.39 4.02 22.40
CA SER A 5 6.73 3.00 23.40
C SER A 5 5.46 2.48 24.10
N ASP A 6 5.61 1.50 25.00
CA ASP A 6 4.50 0.96 25.80
C ASP A 6 3.91 1.99 26.76
N GLU A 7 4.66 3.03 27.15
CA GLU A 7 4.13 4.11 28.00
C GLU A 7 3.21 5.08 27.26
N ASN A 8 3.37 5.25 25.94
CA ASN A 8 2.63 6.25 25.17
C ASN A 8 1.76 5.67 24.03
N ILE A 9 1.72 4.34 23.88
CA ILE A 9 0.95 3.65 22.82
C ILE A 9 -0.53 4.05 22.77
N SER A 10 -1.12 4.40 23.92
CA SER A 10 -2.52 4.84 24.04
C SER A 10 -2.81 6.18 23.37
N GLN A 11 -1.78 6.95 23.00
CA GLN A 11 -1.90 8.25 22.33
C GLN A 11 -1.83 8.12 20.80
N LEU A 12 -1.61 6.90 20.27
CA LEU A 12 -1.59 6.69 18.82
C LEU A 12 -2.95 6.96 18.19
N GLY A 13 -2.92 7.68 17.08
CA GLY A 13 -4.10 8.00 16.28
C GLY A 13 -3.79 7.94 14.79
N LEU A 14 -4.85 7.73 14.00
CA LEU A 14 -4.76 7.81 12.54
C LEU A 14 -4.39 9.24 12.13
N THR A 15 -3.30 9.39 11.37
CA THR A 15 -2.92 10.70 10.80
C THR A 15 -3.48 10.88 9.40
N TRP A 16 -3.40 9.84 8.55
CA TRP A 16 -3.96 9.83 7.20
C TRP A 16 -4.27 8.39 6.77
N TYR A 17 -5.10 8.24 5.75
CA TYR A 17 -5.34 6.98 5.05
C TYR A 17 -5.49 7.26 3.54
N TYR A 18 -5.24 6.24 2.73
CA TYR A 18 -5.44 6.30 1.28
C TYR A 18 -6.27 5.08 0.84
N ASP A 19 -7.41 5.34 0.18
CA ASP A 19 -8.27 4.29 -0.34
C ASP A 19 -7.68 3.64 -1.59
N LEU A 20 -7.43 2.34 -1.54
CA LEU A 20 -7.06 1.58 -2.73
C LEU A 20 -8.28 1.35 -3.64
N PRO A 21 -8.11 1.38 -4.97
CA PRO A 21 -9.23 1.34 -5.92
C PRO A 21 -9.97 -0.01 -5.96
N HIS A 22 -9.43 -1.06 -5.33
CA HIS A 22 -9.96 -2.41 -5.39
C HIS A 22 -10.08 -3.04 -4.01
N LYS A 23 -11.23 -3.67 -3.74
CA LYS A 23 -11.54 -4.38 -2.49
C LYS A 23 -11.14 -5.86 -2.60
N ARG A 24 -9.85 -6.11 -2.73
CA ARG A 24 -9.22 -7.44 -2.85
C ARG A 24 -8.05 -7.51 -1.88
N GLY A 25 -7.40 -8.66 -1.75
CA GLY A 25 -6.30 -8.87 -0.81
C GLY A 25 -5.16 -7.86 -1.00
N VAL A 26 -4.60 -7.42 0.12
CA VAL A 26 -3.46 -6.49 0.21
C VAL A 26 -2.42 -7.14 1.13
N GLU A 27 -1.27 -7.53 0.58
CA GLU A 27 -0.18 -8.19 1.31
C GLU A 27 1.14 -7.39 1.26
N ALA A 28 1.10 -6.19 0.66
CA ALA A 28 2.28 -5.38 0.43
C ALA A 28 2.90 -4.89 1.76
N THR A 29 4.23 -5.00 1.86
CA THR A 29 5.01 -4.23 2.84
C THR A 29 5.49 -2.93 2.16
N PRO A 30 5.03 -1.74 2.61
CA PRO A 30 5.47 -0.49 2.00
C PRO A 30 6.96 -0.22 2.19
N LEU A 31 7.59 0.40 1.19
CA LEU A 31 8.95 0.94 1.30
C LEU A 31 8.87 2.46 1.43
N ILE A 32 9.74 3.06 2.25
CA ILE A 32 9.85 4.51 2.37
C ILE A 32 11.27 4.93 2.01
N ALA A 33 11.41 5.83 1.03
CA ALA A 33 12.67 6.44 0.63
C ALA A 33 12.46 7.91 0.29
N ASP A 34 13.33 8.79 0.79
CA ASP A 34 13.30 10.24 0.53
C ASP A 34 11.93 10.92 0.76
N GLY A 35 11.20 10.46 1.78
CA GLY A 35 9.88 11.00 2.13
C GLY A 35 8.71 10.45 1.30
N VAL A 36 8.98 9.54 0.35
CA VAL A 36 7.95 8.91 -0.48
C VAL A 36 7.71 7.47 -0.01
N MET A 37 6.45 7.12 0.22
CA MET A 37 6.01 5.75 0.45
C MET A 37 5.65 5.09 -0.88
N TYR A 38 6.24 3.93 -1.15
CA TYR A 38 5.93 3.08 -2.30
C TYR A 38 5.24 1.81 -1.79
N THR A 39 4.05 1.53 -2.32
CA THR A 39 3.29 0.33 -1.98
C THR A 39 2.54 -0.20 -3.20
N THR A 40 1.97 -1.39 -3.07
CA THR A 40 1.17 -2.01 -4.12
C THR A 40 -0.23 -2.36 -3.63
N GLY A 41 -1.17 -2.30 -4.57
CA GLY A 41 -2.51 -2.87 -4.41
C GLY A 41 -2.65 -4.18 -5.19
N SER A 42 -3.84 -4.76 -5.15
CA SER A 42 -4.18 -5.90 -6.01
C SER A 42 -4.04 -5.52 -7.49
N TRP A 43 -3.88 -6.53 -8.36
CA TRP A 43 -3.60 -6.33 -9.80
C TRP A 43 -2.25 -5.66 -10.10
N SER A 44 -1.33 -5.67 -9.15
CA SER A 44 0.01 -5.11 -9.29
C SER A 44 0.01 -3.60 -9.58
N LEU A 45 -1.05 -2.88 -9.19
CA LEU A 45 -1.04 -1.42 -9.15
C LEU A 45 0.04 -0.95 -8.18
N VAL A 46 0.87 0.00 -8.61
CA VAL A 46 1.91 0.62 -7.78
C VAL A 46 1.49 2.05 -7.46
N PHE A 47 1.65 2.45 -6.20
CA PHE A 47 1.32 3.79 -5.71
C PHE A 47 2.57 4.40 -5.09
N ALA A 48 2.85 5.66 -5.42
CA ALA A 48 3.78 6.51 -4.69
C ALA A 48 2.98 7.60 -3.97
N LEU A 49 3.15 7.66 -2.66
CA LEU A 49 2.43 8.56 -1.77
C LEU A 49 3.45 9.44 -1.03
N ASP A 50 3.11 10.70 -0.77
CA ASP A 50 3.84 11.48 0.23
C ASP A 50 3.66 10.80 1.60
N ALA A 51 4.76 10.43 2.27
CA ALA A 51 4.68 9.64 3.50
C ALA A 51 4.10 10.43 4.70
N ARG A 52 4.09 11.76 4.62
CA ARG A 52 3.59 12.64 5.69
C ARG A 52 2.11 12.96 5.51
N SER A 53 1.66 13.29 4.30
CA SER A 53 0.27 13.67 4.03
C SER A 53 -0.61 12.53 3.54
N GLY A 54 -0.02 11.49 2.93
CA GLY A 54 -0.76 10.44 2.22
C GLY A 54 -1.20 10.84 0.81
N ASP A 55 -0.78 12.00 0.30
CA ASP A 55 -1.16 12.47 -1.03
C ASP A 55 -0.54 11.59 -2.13
N LEU A 56 -1.35 11.28 -3.14
CA LEU A 56 -0.87 10.56 -4.32
C LEU A 56 0.08 11.44 -5.14
N LEU A 57 1.33 11.00 -5.26
CA LEU A 57 2.31 11.60 -6.14
C LEU A 57 2.17 11.05 -7.57
N TRP A 58 2.07 9.73 -7.69
CA TRP A 58 1.79 9.05 -8.95
C TRP A 58 1.29 7.62 -8.70
N GLN A 59 0.67 7.06 -9.74
CA GLN A 59 0.25 5.66 -9.79
C GLN A 59 0.72 5.03 -11.10
N TYR A 60 1.09 3.75 -11.05
CA TYR A 60 1.37 2.93 -12.22
C TYR A 60 0.40 1.75 -12.28
N ASP A 61 -0.26 1.57 -13.43
CA ASP A 61 -1.11 0.42 -13.74
C ASP A 61 -0.44 -0.44 -14.83
N PRO A 62 0.04 -1.66 -14.52
CA PRO A 62 0.59 -2.58 -15.52
C PRO A 62 -0.47 -3.16 -16.47
N LYS A 63 -1.76 -2.86 -16.25
CA LYS A 63 -2.90 -3.28 -17.05
C LYS A 63 -3.09 -4.79 -17.11
N VAL A 64 -2.92 -5.48 -15.97
CA VAL A 64 -3.21 -6.91 -15.87
C VAL A 64 -4.66 -7.18 -16.34
N PRO A 65 -4.90 -8.08 -17.31
CA PRO A 65 -6.24 -8.40 -17.77
C PRO A 65 -7.07 -9.00 -16.62
N ARG A 66 -8.28 -8.47 -16.40
CA ARG A 66 -9.07 -8.77 -15.19
C ARG A 66 -9.69 -10.18 -15.25
N GLU A 67 -9.88 -10.70 -16.44
CA GLU A 67 -10.32 -12.06 -16.71
C GLU A 67 -9.29 -13.10 -16.25
N TYR A 68 -8.00 -12.75 -16.11
CA TYR A 68 -6.99 -13.68 -15.59
C TYR A 68 -7.19 -14.01 -14.10
N ALA A 69 -8.06 -13.28 -13.38
CA ALA A 69 -8.43 -13.65 -12.00
C ALA A 69 -8.87 -15.11 -11.87
N VAL A 70 -9.54 -15.66 -12.89
CA VAL A 70 -10.03 -17.05 -12.86
C VAL A 70 -8.91 -18.09 -12.78
N ASN A 71 -7.70 -17.70 -13.17
CA ASN A 71 -6.51 -18.56 -13.13
C ASN A 71 -5.77 -18.45 -11.78
N ALA A 72 -6.14 -17.49 -10.93
CA ALA A 72 -5.54 -17.33 -9.62
C ALA A 72 -6.29 -18.16 -8.57
N CYS A 73 -5.57 -19.02 -7.85
CA CYS A 73 -6.18 -19.89 -6.83
C CYS A 73 -6.61 -19.13 -5.56
N CYS A 74 -5.90 -18.04 -5.21
CA CYS A 74 -6.00 -17.39 -3.91
C CYS A 74 -5.90 -15.86 -4.04
N ASP A 75 -6.75 -15.27 -4.89
CA ASP A 75 -6.78 -13.82 -5.18
C ASP A 75 -5.60 -13.30 -6.04
N VAL A 76 -5.70 -12.06 -6.50
CA VAL A 76 -4.77 -11.33 -7.38
C VAL A 76 -3.84 -10.43 -6.55
N VAL A 77 -3.33 -11.02 -5.47
CA VAL A 77 -2.42 -10.41 -4.50
C VAL A 77 -0.98 -10.35 -5.03
N ASN A 78 -0.18 -9.48 -4.43
CA ASN A 78 1.27 -9.44 -4.55
C ASN A 78 1.86 -8.89 -3.24
N ARG A 79 3.17 -9.08 -3.02
CA ARG A 79 3.82 -8.87 -1.71
C ARG A 79 4.59 -7.55 -1.56
N GLY A 80 4.50 -6.66 -2.55
CA GLY A 80 5.18 -5.36 -2.53
C GLY A 80 5.88 -5.04 -3.85
N VAL A 81 6.66 -3.97 -3.81
CA VAL A 81 7.38 -3.43 -4.98
C VAL A 81 8.76 -4.07 -5.22
N ALA A 82 9.32 -4.78 -4.23
CA ALA A 82 10.64 -5.42 -4.28
C ALA A 82 10.67 -6.73 -3.48
#